data_AF-A0A662SJR5-F1
#
_entry.id   AF-A0A662SJR5-F1
#
_cell.length_a   1.000
_cell.length_b   1.000
_cell.length_c   1.000
_cell.angle_alpha   90.00
_cell.angle_beta   90.00
_cell.angle_gamma   90.00
#
_symmetry.space_group_name_H-M   'P 1'
#
loop_
_entity.id
_entity.type
_entity.pdbx_description
1 polymer ?
#
loop_
_entity_poly.entity_id
_entity_poly.type
_entity_poly.pdbx_seq_one_letter_code
_entity_poly.pdbx_strand_id
1 'polypeptide(L)'
;MLMINGIMVGSIGKAMEGLGKFLFYYSGITPHGLLELSAFFMSCASGFRAAKSILFPQHGMSRYKSLKEAFDKSFELGFGSIVFLGPAAAIESFITERLMGKPRYATYVGAGAASLLYVYLLLGGRSKESSC
;
A
#
# COMPACT_ATOMS: atom_id res chain seq x y z
N MET A 1 -9.39 -10.37 -6.79
CA MET A 1 -8.20 -9.79 -7.46
C MET A 1 -6.93 -9.99 -6.66
N LEU A 2 -6.80 -9.56 -5.40
CA LEU A 2 -5.53 -9.70 -4.65
C LEU A 2 -5.00 -11.14 -4.56
N MET A 3 -5.89 -12.11 -4.30
CA MET A 3 -5.53 -13.54 -4.29
C MET A 3 -4.97 -14.00 -5.64
N ILE A 4 -5.58 -13.58 -6.75
CA ILE A 4 -5.14 -13.94 -8.10
C ILE A 4 -3.77 -13.31 -8.40
N ASN A 5 -3.59 -12.02 -8.06
CA ASN A 5 -2.31 -11.33 -8.24
C ASN A 5 -1.22 -12.00 -7.40
N GLY A 6 -1.51 -12.37 -6.15
CA GLY A 6 -0.58 -13.08 -5.27
C GLY A 6 -0.19 -14.47 -5.81
N ILE A 7 -1.17 -15.24 -6.29
CA ILE A 7 -0.92 -16.53 -6.96
C ILE A 7 -0.05 -16.31 -8.20
N MET A 8 -0.37 -15.33 -9.04
CA MET A 8 0.39 -15.04 -10.27
C MET A 8 1.84 -14.65 -9.96
N VAL A 9 2.07 -13.73 -9.01
CA VAL A 9 3.43 -13.33 -8.59
C VAL A 9 4.20 -14.50 -8.02
N GLY A 10 3.57 -15.35 -7.19
CA GLY A 10 4.20 -16.54 -6.63
C GLY A 10 4.54 -17.60 -7.67
N SER A 11 3.60 -17.90 -8.57
CA SER A 11 3.79 -18.89 -9.65
C SER A 11 4.88 -18.45 -10.63
N ILE A 12 4.89 -17.19 -11.06
CA ILE A 12 5.95 -16.65 -11.93
C ILE A 12 7.27 -16.60 -11.17
N GLY A 13 7.27 -16.19 -9.90
CA GLY A 13 8.46 -16.20 -9.06
C GLY A 13 9.11 -17.58 -8.97
N LYS A 14 8.31 -18.64 -8.79
CA LYS A 14 8.80 -20.02 -8.78
C LYS A 14 9.36 -20.46 -10.13
N ALA A 15 8.72 -20.07 -11.23
CA ALA A 15 9.24 -20.34 -12.57
C ALA A 15 10.59 -19.63 -12.81
N MET A 16 10.73 -18.38 -12.38
CA MET A 16 11.97 -17.60 -12.50
C MET A 16 13.10 -18.13 -11.60
N GLU A 17 12.76 -18.71 -10.45
CA GLU A 17 13.71 -19.42 -9.59
C GLU A 17 14.36 -20.61 -10.33
N GLY A 18 13.55 -21.40 -11.05
CA GLY A 18 14.06 -22.50 -11.88
C GLY A 18 15.01 -22.08 -13.00
N LEU A 19 14.97 -20.80 -13.40
CA LEU A 19 15.87 -20.20 -14.40
C LEU A 19 17.07 -19.47 -13.77
N GLY A 20 17.24 -19.52 -12.44
CA GLY A 20 18.28 -18.77 -11.73
C GLY A 20 18.06 -17.24 -11.72
N LYS A 21 16.87 -16.77 -12.11
CA LYS A 21 16.51 -15.35 -12.24
C LYS A 21 15.61 -14.84 -11.10
N PHE A 22 15.56 -15.55 -9.98
CA PHE A 22 14.75 -15.19 -8.81
C PHE A 22 14.97 -13.74 -8.36
N LEU A 23 16.23 -13.37 -8.10
CA LEU A 23 16.59 -12.02 -7.65
C LEU A 23 16.24 -10.94 -8.66
N PHE A 24 16.40 -11.22 -9.96
CA PHE A 24 16.04 -10.28 -11.02
C PHE A 24 14.53 -9.99 -11.00
N TYR A 25 13.70 -11.03 -10.94
CA TYR A 25 12.25 -10.90 -10.90
C TYR A 25 11.76 -10.09 -9.68
N TYR A 26 12.17 -10.48 -8.48
CA TYR A 26 11.74 -9.78 -7.26
C TYR A 26 12.34 -8.37 -7.15
N SER A 27 13.56 -8.14 -7.64
CA SER A 27 14.13 -6.78 -7.67
C SER A 27 13.35 -5.82 -8.56
N GLY A 28 12.61 -6.35 -9.56
CA GLY A 28 11.71 -5.55 -10.38
C GLY A 28 10.47 -5.10 -9.60
N ILE A 29 9.94 -5.93 -8.70
CA ILE A 29 8.66 -5.71 -8.02
C ILE A 29 8.83 -5.02 -6.67
N THR A 30 9.79 -5.46 -5.86
CA THR A 30 9.97 -5.01 -4.47
C THR A 30 10.08 -3.49 -4.30
N PRO A 31 10.77 -2.72 -5.18
CA PRO A 31 10.99 -1.30 -4.94
C PRO A 31 9.74 -0.43 -4.87
N HIS A 32 8.79 -0.66 -5.79
CA HIS A 32 7.54 0.10 -5.85
C HIS A 32 6.36 -0.69 -5.27
N GLY A 33 6.36 -2.02 -5.41
CA GLY A 33 5.24 -2.88 -5.04
C GLY A 33 4.87 -2.84 -3.56
N LEU A 34 5.81 -2.53 -2.65
CA LEU A 34 5.49 -2.37 -1.22
C LEU A 34 4.66 -1.10 -0.96
N LEU A 35 4.92 -0.01 -1.70
CA LEU A 35 4.13 1.22 -1.58
C LEU A 35 2.73 1.02 -2.15
N GLU A 36 2.63 0.39 -3.31
CA GLU A 36 1.35 0.09 -3.96
C GLU A 36 0.48 -0.83 -3.11
N LEU A 37 1.08 -1.86 -2.51
CA LEU A 37 0.35 -2.78 -1.65
C LEU A 37 -0.15 -2.09 -0.38
N SER A 38 0.65 -1.18 0.18
CA SER A 38 0.25 -0.36 1.33
C SER A 38 -0.91 0.57 0.96
N ALA A 39 -0.82 1.26 -0.19
CA ALA A 39 -1.90 2.10 -0.72
C ALA A 39 -3.18 1.29 -0.94
N PHE A 40 -3.07 0.08 -1.50
CA PHE A 40 -4.20 -0.82 -1.70
C PHE A 40 -4.89 -1.18 -0.38
N PHE A 41 -4.12 -1.57 0.65
CA PHE A 41 -4.70 -1.88 1.96
C PHE A 41 -5.37 -0.66 2.61
N MET A 42 -4.80 0.54 2.47
CA MET A 42 -5.41 1.79 2.95
C MET A 42 -6.74 2.08 2.23
N SER A 43 -6.78 1.90 0.91
CA SER A 43 -8.00 2.05 0.12
C SER A 43 -9.08 1.05 0.53
N CYS A 44 -8.71 -0.22 0.74
CA CYS A 44 -9.62 -1.24 1.28
C CYS A 44 -10.13 -0.89 2.68
N ALA A 45 -9.26 -0.42 3.58
CA ALA A 45 -9.66 -0.01 4.93
C ALA A 45 -10.63 1.19 4.90
N SER A 46 -10.37 2.16 4.02
CA SER A 46 -11.26 3.30 3.76
C SER A 46 -12.65 2.84 3.28
N GLY A 47 -12.69 1.98 2.25
CA GLY A 47 -13.92 1.40 1.72
C GLY A 47 -14.68 0.57 2.77
N PHE A 48 -13.97 -0.21 3.58
CA PHE A 48 -14.56 -1.01 4.65
C PHE A 48 -15.15 -0.13 5.76
N ARG A 49 -14.50 0.99 6.11
CA ARG A 49 -15.03 1.96 7.07
C ARG A 49 -16.33 2.59 6.57
N ALA A 50 -16.37 3.01 5.30
CA ALA A 50 -17.58 3.51 4.67
C ALA A 50 -18.69 2.43 4.62
N ALA A 51 -18.37 1.21 4.19
CA ALA A 51 -19.30 0.09 4.15
C ALA A 51 -19.88 -0.24 5.55
N LYS A 52 -19.05 -0.24 6.59
CA LYS A 52 -19.46 -0.44 7.99
C LYS A 52 -20.49 0.61 8.43
N SER A 53 -20.30 1.88 8.07
CA SER A 53 -21.25 2.95 8.44
C SER A 53 -22.64 2.81 7.79
N ILE A 54 -22.72 2.14 6.64
CA ILE A 54 -23.97 1.86 5.92
C ILE A 54 -24.64 0.59 6.46
N LEU A 55 -23.85 -0.48 6.67
CA LEU A 55 -24.34 -1.78 7.16
C LEU A 55 -24.77 -1.72 8.62
N PHE A 56 -24.01 -1.00 9.45
CA PHE A 56 -24.26 -0.83 10.88
C PHE A 56 -24.30 0.66 11.25
N PRO A 57 -25.45 1.33 11.01
CA PRO A 57 -25.60 2.73 11.34
C PRO A 57 -25.48 2.96 12.86
N GLN A 58 -24.97 4.13 13.23
CA GLN A 58 -24.98 4.55 14.64
C GLN A 58 -26.42 4.70 15.15
N HIS A 59 -26.60 4.47 16.45
CA HIS A 59 -27.92 4.37 17.07
C HIS A 59 -28.76 5.63 16.80
N GLY A 60 -29.98 5.46 16.27
CA GLY A 60 -30.87 6.58 15.94
C GLY A 60 -30.55 7.37 14.66
N MET A 61 -29.52 6.99 13.90
CA MET A 61 -29.16 7.65 12.64
C MET A 61 -29.67 6.91 11.40
N SER A 62 -30.03 7.67 10.35
CA SER A 62 -30.23 7.09 9.02
C SER A 62 -28.89 6.68 8.41
N ARG A 63 -28.90 5.70 7.49
CA ARG A 63 -27.69 5.23 6.78
C ARG A 63 -26.92 6.39 6.13
N TYR A 64 -27.64 7.35 5.56
CA TYR A 64 -27.03 8.53 4.95
C TYR A 64 -26.32 9.43 5.96
N LYS A 65 -26.93 9.69 7.13
CA LYS A 65 -26.29 10.48 8.19
C LYS A 65 -25.06 9.77 8.76
N SER A 66 -25.17 8.48 9.04
CA SER A 66 -24.05 7.64 9.51
C SER A 66 -22.88 7.62 8.53
N LEU A 67 -23.17 7.52 7.22
CA LEU A 67 -22.14 7.60 6.18
C LEU A 67 -21.49 8.99 6.11
N LYS A 68 -22.28 10.06 6.20
CA LYS A 68 -21.76 11.43 6.18
C LYS A 68 -20.81 11.69 7.36
N GLU A 69 -21.16 11.19 8.55
CA GLU A 69 -20.29 11.25 9.73
C GLU A 69 -18.96 10.48 9.53
N ALA A 70 -19.03 9.31 8.89
CA ALA A 70 -17.86 8.49 8.61
C ALA A 70 -17.06 8.96 7.38
N PHE A 71 -17.61 9.86 6.58
CA PHE A 71 -17.08 10.22 5.26
C PHE A 71 -15.71 10.88 5.39
N ASP A 72 -15.56 11.93 6.21
CA ASP A 72 -14.32 12.70 6.27
C ASP A 72 -13.11 11.82 6.58
N LYS A 73 -13.23 10.94 7.58
CA LYS A 73 -12.15 10.01 7.94
C LYS A 73 -11.93 8.89 6.94
N SER A 74 -12.99 8.42 6.27
CA SER A 74 -12.85 7.42 5.22
C SER A 74 -12.19 8.03 3.99
N PHE A 75 -12.60 9.24 3.61
CA PHE A 75 -12.07 10.00 2.49
C PHE A 75 -10.62 10.41 2.73
N GLU A 76 -10.27 10.91 3.92
CA GLU A 76 -8.88 11.23 4.29
C GLU A 76 -7.96 10.01 4.12
N LEU A 77 -8.38 8.84 4.60
CA LEU A 77 -7.62 7.60 4.47
C LEU A 77 -7.51 7.12 3.01
N GLY A 78 -8.61 7.22 2.26
CA GLY A 78 -8.66 6.86 0.84
C GLY A 78 -7.79 7.79 -0.02
N PHE A 79 -7.89 9.10 0.21
CA PHE A 79 -7.07 10.09 -0.48
C PHE A 79 -5.59 9.95 -0.14
N GLY A 80 -5.28 9.66 1.13
CA GLY A 80 -3.92 9.32 1.57
C GLY A 80 -3.31 8.17 0.77
N SER A 81 -4.11 7.17 0.36
CA SER A 81 -3.63 6.07 -0.49
C SER A 81 -3.15 6.54 -1.88
N ILE A 82 -3.80 7.54 -2.48
CA ILE A 82 -3.43 8.09 -3.79
C ILE A 82 -2.06 8.78 -3.71
N VAL A 83 -1.79 9.48 -2.61
CA VAL A 83 -0.51 10.16 -2.38
C VAL A 83 0.65 9.16 -2.41
N PHE A 84 0.46 7.92 -1.97
CA PHE A 84 1.50 6.88 -2.01
C PHE A 84 1.76 6.31 -3.42
N LEU A 85 0.82 6.43 -4.35
CA LEU A 85 1.00 5.97 -5.73
C LEU A 85 1.97 6.85 -6.53
N GLY A 86 2.04 8.15 -6.23
CA GLY A 86 2.97 9.06 -6.91
C GLY A 86 4.44 8.67 -6.73
N PRO A 87 4.93 8.51 -5.49
CA PRO A 87 6.27 7.99 -5.22
C PRO A 87 6.49 6.57 -5.77
N ALA A 88 5.48 5.70 -5.73
CA ALA A 88 5.58 4.35 -6.30
C ALA A 88 5.85 4.40 -7.82
N ALA A 89 5.08 5.21 -8.56
CA ALA A 89 5.26 5.40 -9.99
C ALA A 89 6.64 6.02 -10.32
N ALA A 90 7.09 6.99 -9.52
CA ALA A 90 8.42 7.56 -9.69
C ALA A 90 9.53 6.51 -9.47
N ILE A 91 9.40 5.66 -8.44
CA ILE A 91 10.34 4.57 -8.20
C ILE A 91 10.33 3.58 -9.37
N GLU A 92 9.15 3.23 -9.89
CA GLU A 92 9.03 2.34 -11.03
C GLU A 92 9.73 2.91 -12.28
N SER A 93 9.39 4.13 -12.69
CA SER A 93 9.91 4.72 -13.93
C SER A 93 11.40 5.07 -13.86
N PHE A 94 11.92 5.49 -12.70
CA PHE A 94 13.32 5.94 -12.60
C PHE A 94 14.28 4.88 -12.05
N ILE A 95 13.84 4.12 -11.04
CA ILE A 95 14.72 3.18 -10.31
C ILE A 95 14.62 1.79 -10.94
N THR A 96 13.42 1.27 -11.20
CA THR A 96 13.28 -0.08 -11.76
C THR A 96 13.95 -0.18 -13.13
N GLU A 97 13.65 0.73 -14.06
CA GLU A 97 14.24 0.71 -15.40
C GLU A 97 15.78 0.77 -15.38
N ARG A 98 16.35 1.61 -14.51
CA ARG A 98 17.80 1.82 -14.46
C ARG A 98 18.56 0.72 -13.71
N LEU A 99 17.88 0.01 -12.79
CA LEU A 99 18.50 -0.98 -11.92
C LEU A 99 18.22 -2.43 -12.31
N MET A 100 17.46 -2.70 -13.38
CA MET A 100 17.27 -4.05 -13.91
C MET A 100 18.59 -4.81 -14.15
N GLY A 101 19.69 -4.12 -14.50
CA GLY A 101 21.02 -4.73 -14.63
C GLY A 101 21.79 -4.96 -13.31
N LYS A 102 21.28 -4.46 -12.17
CA LYS A 102 21.93 -4.50 -10.84
C LYS A 102 20.91 -4.82 -9.74
N PRO A 103 20.41 -6.07 -9.67
CA PRO A 103 19.28 -6.45 -8.81
C PRO A 103 19.51 -6.15 -7.32
N ARG A 104 20.75 -6.28 -6.83
CA ARG A 104 21.08 -5.98 -5.42
C ARG A 104 20.82 -4.53 -5.06
N TYR A 105 21.18 -3.59 -5.94
CA TYR A 105 21.00 -2.17 -5.67
C TYR A 105 19.51 -1.81 -5.68
N ALA A 106 18.72 -2.44 -6.58
CA ALA A 106 17.27 -2.23 -6.63
C ALA A 106 16.61 -2.66 -5.33
N THR A 107 17.01 -3.81 -4.81
CA THR A 107 16.51 -4.31 -3.53
C THR A 107 16.84 -3.36 -2.37
N TYR A 108 18.04 -2.78 -2.30
CA TYR A 108 18.40 -1.83 -1.23
C TYR A 108 17.59 -0.53 -1.30
N VAL A 109 17.43 0.04 -2.49
CA VAL A 109 16.63 1.25 -2.68
C VAL A 109 15.17 0.99 -2.32
N GLY A 110 14.63 -0.15 -2.76
CA GLY A 110 13.28 -0.59 -2.40
C GLY A 110 13.09 -0.78 -0.90
N ALA A 111 14.03 -1.47 -0.24
CA ALA A 111 14.01 -1.64 1.20
C ALA A 111 14.08 -0.29 1.94
N GLY A 112 14.91 0.64 1.48
CA GLY A 112 14.99 1.99 2.05
C GLY A 112 13.68 2.78 1.91
N ALA A 113 13.08 2.78 0.73
CA ALA A 113 11.79 3.43 0.48
C ALA A 113 10.67 2.83 1.34
N ALA A 114 10.59 1.50 1.42
CA ALA A 114 9.64 0.81 2.27
C ALA A 114 9.88 1.10 3.76
N SER A 115 11.14 1.14 4.19
CA SER A 115 11.49 1.46 5.59
C SER A 115 10.99 2.86 5.96
N LEU A 116 11.24 3.86 5.11
CA LEU A 116 10.75 5.22 5.31
C LEU A 116 9.23 5.27 5.37
N LEU A 117 8.55 4.55 4.47
CA LEU A 117 7.10 4.43 4.47
C LEU A 117 6.58 3.84 5.78
N TYR A 118 7.10 2.69 6.22
CA TYR A 118 6.65 2.05 7.44
C TYR A 118 6.97 2.88 8.68
N VAL A 119 8.13 3.56 8.73
CA VAL A 119 8.45 4.51 9.79
C VAL A 119 7.42 5.65 9.82
N TYR A 120 7.07 6.23 8.67
CA TYR A 120 6.04 7.25 8.59
C TYR A 120 4.67 6.72 9.04
N LEU A 121 4.24 5.55 8.59
CA LEU A 121 2.96 4.95 8.98
C LEU A 121 2.88 4.63 10.48
N LEU A 122 3.99 4.19 11.08
CA LEU A 122 4.06 3.84 12.50
C LEU A 122 4.21 5.05 13.43
N LEU A 123 4.87 6.12 12.97
CA LEU A 123 5.19 7.29 13.80
C LEU A 123 4.32 8.52 13.51
N GLY A 124 3.91 8.73 12.26
CA GLY A 124 3.31 9.97 11.76
C GLY A 124 1.89 10.29 12.24
N GLY A 125 1.26 9.40 13.01
CA GLY A 125 -0.11 9.58 13.54
C GLY A 125 -0.23 9.51 15.06
N ARG A 126 0.89 9.41 15.79
CA ARG A 126 0.87 9.39 17.27
C ARG A 126 0.69 10.81 17.81
N SER A 127 -0.54 11.31 17.82
CA SER A 127 -0.90 12.43 18.68
C SER A 127 -0.58 12.03 20.12
N LYS A 128 0.24 12.82 20.82
CA LYS A 128 0.36 12.70 22.27
C LYS A 128 -1.03 12.96 22.84
N GLU A 129 -1.65 11.92 23.38
CA GLU A 129 -2.79 12.06 24.27
C GLU A 129 -2.28 12.87 25.46
N SER A 130 -2.49 14.19 25.39
CA SER A 130 -2.11 15.10 26.47
C SER A 130 -3.17 14.92 27.52
N SER A 131 -2.91 14.04 28.49
CA SER A 131 -3.67 13.98 29.73
C SER A 131 -3.62 15.36 30.37
N CYS A 132 -4.78 16.02 30.46
CA CYS A 132 -5.02 17.12 31.40
C CYS A 132 -6.49 17.08 31.82
#